data_AF-A0A9P8A204-F1
#
_entry.id   AF-A0A9P8A204-F1
#
_cell.length_a   1.000
_cell.length_b   1.000
_cell.length_c   1.000
_cell.angle_alpha   90.00
_cell.angle_beta   90.00
_cell.angle_gamma   90.00
#
_symmetry.space_group_name_H-M   'P 1'
#
loop_
_entity.id
_entity.type
_entity.pdbx_description
1 polymer ?
#
loop_
_entity_poly.entity_id
_entity_poly.type
_entity_poly.pdbx_seq_one_letter_code
_entity_poly.pdbx_strand_id
1 'polypeptide(L)'
;MDFLEVVLSQDSDFFAHDSVKILEYSKEAVILKTGLSSMKLTALAFVSSNDYNKNIRYLGIATNYKVIKDLQDAVVPSLVQEYRESPVVIWRDQDNIDFTASILVFTTMTQETAGPDGTASDPPSTFQVLCQQYELIKEQYSKIKAQKRMSSSGKR
;
A
#
# COMPACT_ATOMS: atom_id res chain seq x y z
N MET A 1 -5.82 -5.81 33.50
CA MET A 1 -5.30 -4.68 32.70
C MET A 1 -5.38 -5.20 31.30
N ASP A 2 -6.30 -4.70 30.47
CA ASP A 2 -6.40 -5.11 29.08
C ASP A 2 -6.76 -3.86 28.28
N PHE A 3 -6.00 -3.60 27.22
CA PHE A 3 -6.02 -2.33 26.49
C PHE A 3 -6.58 -2.54 25.09
N LEU A 4 -7.82 -2.11 24.87
CA LEU A 4 -8.36 -1.93 23.52
C LEU A 4 -7.69 -0.72 22.84
N GLU A 5 -6.82 -1.00 21.86
CA GLU A 5 -6.29 -0.04 20.87
C GLU A 5 -7.26 0.02 19.63
N VAL A 6 -7.22 1.06 18.76
CA VAL A 6 -8.07 1.18 17.53
C VAL A 6 -7.32 1.51 16.18
N VAL A 7 -7.49 0.69 15.11
CA VAL A 7 -6.83 0.60 13.75
C VAL A 7 -7.74 1.17 12.69
N LEU A 8 -7.12 1.67 11.62
CA LEU A 8 -7.72 1.69 10.29
C LEU A 8 -6.67 1.29 9.25
N SER A 9 -7.04 0.38 8.35
CA SER A 9 -6.20 -0.27 7.33
C SER A 9 -7.13 -0.90 6.28
N GLN A 10 -6.64 -1.13 5.04
CA GLN A 10 -7.23 -2.10 4.08
C GLN A 10 -6.32 -3.34 3.88
N ASP A 11 -5.40 -3.53 4.82
CA ASP A 11 -4.57 -4.72 5.09
C ASP A 11 -3.33 -4.97 4.20
N SER A 12 -2.33 -5.78 4.59
CA SER A 12 -2.38 -6.99 5.46
C SER A 12 -1.35 -7.11 6.60
N ASP A 13 -0.37 -6.21 6.73
CA ASP A 13 0.66 -6.37 7.79
C ASP A 13 0.21 -5.89 9.18
N PHE A 14 -1.07 -5.52 9.34
CA PHE A 14 -1.65 -5.19 10.65
C PHE A 14 -2.05 -6.41 11.48
N PHE A 15 -2.12 -7.59 10.85
CA PHE A 15 -2.60 -8.85 11.43
C PHE A 15 -1.85 -9.38 12.67
N ALA A 16 -0.64 -8.89 12.96
CA ALA A 16 0.23 -9.50 13.96
C ALA A 16 -0.04 -9.09 15.42
N HIS A 17 -1.02 -8.21 15.70
CA HIS A 17 -1.24 -7.71 17.05
C HIS A 17 -2.70 -7.34 17.34
N ASP A 18 -3.16 -7.66 18.55
CA ASP A 18 -4.54 -7.50 19.07
C ASP A 18 -4.88 -6.03 19.43
N SER A 19 -4.44 -5.15 18.53
CA SER A 19 -3.89 -3.85 18.86
C SER A 19 -4.09 -2.98 17.65
N VAL A 20 -5.25 -2.40 17.63
CA VAL A 20 -5.79 -1.79 16.44
C VAL A 20 -5.12 -0.34 16.54
N LYS A 21 -4.47 0.24 15.52
CA LYS A 21 -3.74 1.55 15.50
C LYS A 21 -3.90 2.31 14.15
N ILE A 22 -4.41 3.55 14.10
CA ILE A 22 -4.53 4.28 12.81
C ILE A 22 -3.13 4.61 12.26
N LEU A 23 -2.79 4.14 11.06
CA LEU A 23 -1.53 4.50 10.38
C LEU A 23 -1.79 5.55 9.30
N GLU A 24 -0.95 6.57 9.31
CA GLU A 24 -0.94 7.64 8.31
C GLU A 24 0.46 7.71 7.72
N TYR A 25 0.57 7.41 6.42
CA TYR A 25 1.81 7.44 5.67
C TYR A 25 1.76 8.57 4.65
N SER A 26 2.63 9.57 4.78
CA SER A 26 2.85 10.52 3.68
C SER A 26 3.84 9.94 2.66
N LYS A 27 3.58 10.19 1.37
CA LYS A 27 4.42 9.70 0.27
C LYS A 27 5.85 10.22 0.41
N GLU A 28 5.99 11.46 0.89
CA GLU A 28 7.25 12.16 1.15
C GLU A 28 8.05 11.46 2.24
N ALA A 29 7.39 11.02 3.32
CA ALA A 29 8.05 10.27 4.39
C ALA A 29 8.51 8.87 3.92
N VAL A 30 7.73 8.19 3.08
CA VAL A 30 8.11 6.90 2.49
C VAL A 30 9.30 7.06 1.53
N ILE A 31 9.27 8.06 0.65
CA ILE A 31 10.39 8.43 -0.24
C ILE A 31 11.66 8.72 0.58
N LEU A 32 11.57 9.59 1.59
CA LEU A 32 12.69 9.96 2.45
C LEU A 32 13.26 8.75 3.22
N LYS A 33 12.38 7.85 3.71
CA LYS A 33 12.78 6.69 4.50
C LYS A 33 13.39 5.56 3.66
N THR A 34 12.91 5.37 2.43
CA THR A 34 13.37 4.33 1.52
C THR A 34 14.56 4.75 0.66
N GLY A 35 14.76 6.06 0.47
CA GLY A 35 15.79 6.62 -0.41
C GLY A 35 15.50 6.42 -1.90
N LEU A 36 14.27 6.03 -2.27
CA LEU A 36 13.86 5.84 -3.66
C LEU A 36 13.25 7.10 -4.25
N SER A 37 13.50 7.36 -5.53
CA SER A 37 12.71 8.31 -6.30
C SER A 37 11.23 7.88 -6.34
N SER A 38 10.31 8.82 -6.61
CA SER A 38 8.89 8.44 -6.77
C SER A 38 8.68 7.41 -7.88
N MET A 39 9.51 7.40 -8.93
CA MET A 39 9.39 6.44 -10.03
C MET A 39 9.82 5.04 -9.60
N LYS A 40 10.94 4.94 -8.87
CA LYS A 40 11.38 3.68 -8.25
C LYS A 40 10.41 3.15 -7.21
N LEU A 41 9.78 4.02 -6.41
CA LEU A 41 8.75 3.61 -5.45
C LEU A 41 7.51 3.04 -6.17
N THR A 42 7.07 3.65 -7.27
CA THR A 42 5.99 3.10 -8.11
C THR A 42 6.40 1.78 -8.79
N ALA A 43 7.63 1.69 -9.32
CA ALA A 43 8.17 0.43 -9.86
C ALA A 43 8.15 -0.70 -8.83
N LEU A 44 8.52 -0.39 -7.57
CA LEU A 44 8.52 -1.35 -6.48
C LEU A 44 7.11 -1.87 -6.16
N ALA A 45 6.10 -1.00 -6.19
CA ALA A 45 4.69 -1.38 -6.02
C ALA A 45 4.18 -2.27 -7.17
N PHE A 46 4.66 -2.07 -8.40
CA PHE A 46 4.32 -2.96 -9.51
C PHE A 46 4.82 -4.38 -9.33
N VAL A 47 6.09 -4.53 -8.97
CA VAL A 47 6.73 -5.86 -8.96
C VAL A 47 6.46 -6.64 -7.66
N SER A 48 5.98 -5.99 -6.59
CA SER A 48 5.89 -6.57 -5.24
C SER A 48 4.51 -7.10 -4.85
N SER A 49 3.74 -7.55 -5.84
CA SER A 49 2.30 -7.86 -5.76
C SER A 49 1.42 -6.62 -5.58
N ASN A 50 0.35 -6.56 -6.35
CA ASN A 50 -0.74 -5.59 -6.25
C ASN A 50 -2.03 -6.24 -6.79
N ASP A 51 -3.15 -5.52 -6.75
CA ASP A 51 -4.46 -6.06 -7.12
C ASP A 51 -4.56 -6.51 -8.59
N TYR A 52 -3.67 -6.01 -9.46
CA TYR A 52 -3.64 -6.36 -10.88
C TYR A 52 -2.60 -7.42 -11.22
N ASN A 53 -1.61 -7.66 -10.34
CA ASN A 53 -0.49 -8.55 -10.64
C ASN A 53 0.11 -9.25 -9.43
N LYS A 54 0.43 -10.53 -9.60
CA LYS A 54 1.15 -11.34 -8.60
C LYS A 54 2.65 -11.00 -8.64
N ASN A 55 3.30 -11.12 -7.49
CA ASN A 55 4.75 -11.04 -7.39
C ASN A 55 5.42 -12.29 -8.00
N ILE A 56 6.65 -12.14 -8.49
CA ILE A 56 7.48 -13.23 -8.98
C ILE A 56 7.81 -14.18 -7.83
N ARG A 57 7.67 -15.48 -8.09
CA ARG A 57 7.79 -16.52 -7.05
C ARG A 57 9.16 -16.47 -6.36
N TYR A 58 9.14 -16.45 -5.03
CA TYR A 58 10.31 -16.33 -4.13
C TYR A 58 11.03 -14.96 -4.14
N LEU A 59 10.52 -13.94 -4.82
CA LEU A 59 11.00 -12.57 -4.67
C LEU A 59 10.08 -11.80 -3.70
N GLY A 60 10.56 -11.46 -2.51
CA GLY A 60 9.82 -10.62 -1.58
C GLY A 60 10.05 -9.12 -1.84
N ILE A 61 9.21 -8.25 -1.29
CA ILE A 61 9.36 -6.78 -1.41
C ILE A 61 10.78 -6.29 -1.06
N ALA A 62 11.44 -6.91 -0.07
CA ALA A 62 12.82 -6.60 0.30
C ALA A 62 13.87 -7.01 -0.76
N THR A 63 13.61 -8.06 -1.54
CA THR A 63 14.48 -8.46 -2.68
C THR A 63 14.22 -7.54 -3.87
N ASN A 64 12.95 -7.24 -4.16
CA ASN A 64 12.55 -6.32 -5.22
C ASN A 64 13.12 -4.91 -4.97
N TYR A 65 13.06 -4.43 -3.72
CA TYR A 65 13.68 -3.19 -3.28
C TYR A 65 15.19 -3.16 -3.56
N LYS A 66 15.93 -4.24 -3.25
CA LYS A 66 17.37 -4.31 -3.50
C LYS A 66 17.69 -4.19 -5.00
N VAL A 67 16.93 -4.85 -5.87
CA VAL A 67 17.12 -4.73 -7.32
C VAL A 67 16.80 -3.31 -7.78
N ILE A 68 15.61 -2.79 -7.47
CA ILE A 68 15.11 -1.50 -7.98
C ILE A 68 15.90 -0.30 -7.46
N LYS A 69 16.42 -0.37 -6.22
CA LYS A 69 17.23 0.69 -5.63
C LYS A 69 18.45 1.03 -6.48
N ASP A 70 19.14 0.00 -6.97
CA ASP A 70 20.46 0.12 -7.59
C ASP A 70 20.39 0.37 -9.11
N LEU A 71 19.20 0.31 -9.72
CA LEU A 71 18.95 0.72 -11.12
C LEU A 71 19.20 2.22 -11.32
N GLN A 72 19.29 2.70 -12.56
CA GLN A 72 19.26 4.14 -12.82
C GLN A 72 17.85 4.73 -12.65
N ASP A 73 17.72 6.01 -12.31
CA ASP A 73 16.40 6.65 -12.27
C ASP A 73 15.88 6.88 -13.70
N ALA A 74 14.75 6.24 -14.01
CA ALA A 74 14.08 6.31 -15.31
C ALA A 74 12.55 6.39 -15.13
N VAL A 75 11.82 6.46 -16.25
CA VAL A 75 10.35 6.33 -16.24
C VAL A 75 9.97 4.90 -15.85
N VAL A 76 8.80 4.73 -15.23
CA VAL A 76 8.43 3.45 -14.58
C VAL A 76 8.42 2.24 -15.53
N PRO A 77 7.94 2.33 -16.80
CA PRO A 77 8.03 1.20 -17.74
C PRO A 77 9.48 0.75 -17.98
N SER A 78 10.43 1.68 -18.11
CA SER A 78 11.86 1.38 -18.27
C SER A 78 12.45 0.76 -17.00
N LEU A 79 12.09 1.26 -15.80
CA LEU A 79 12.50 0.66 -14.53
C LEU A 79 12.01 -0.78 -14.37
N VAL A 80 10.76 -1.07 -14.79
CA VAL A 80 10.22 -2.44 -14.75
C VAL A 80 10.92 -3.34 -15.77
N GLN A 81 11.23 -2.82 -16.97
CA GLN A 81 12.03 -3.57 -17.96
C GLN A 81 13.43 -3.90 -17.42
N GLU A 82 14.19 -2.91 -16.95
CA GLU A 82 15.54 -3.10 -16.40
C GLU A 82 15.53 -4.02 -15.17
N TYR A 83 14.48 -3.96 -14.35
CA TYR A 83 14.24 -4.93 -13.27
C TYR A 83 14.10 -6.37 -13.80
N ARG A 84 13.34 -6.61 -14.88
CA ARG A 84 13.19 -7.94 -15.48
C ARG A 84 14.47 -8.46 -16.13
N GLU A 85 15.35 -7.56 -16.57
CA GLU A 85 16.67 -7.89 -17.11
C GLU A 85 17.71 -8.24 -16.02
N SER A 86 17.38 -8.05 -14.74
CA SER A 86 18.25 -8.44 -13.61
C SER A 86 18.45 -9.96 -13.53
N PRO A 87 19.68 -10.49 -13.41
CA PRO A 87 19.94 -11.94 -13.33
C PRO A 87 19.18 -12.67 -12.21
N VAL A 88 18.95 -11.98 -11.09
CA VAL A 88 18.18 -12.52 -9.94
C VAL A 88 16.70 -12.69 -10.29
N VAL A 89 16.18 -11.81 -11.16
CA VAL A 89 14.79 -11.79 -11.61
C VAL A 89 14.60 -12.80 -12.75
N ILE A 90 15.46 -12.77 -13.78
CA ILE A 90 15.45 -13.73 -14.90
C ILE A 90 15.44 -15.18 -14.39
N TRP A 91 16.27 -15.50 -13.38
CA TRP A 91 16.34 -16.86 -12.85
C TRP A 91 15.08 -17.31 -12.07
N ARG A 92 14.26 -16.35 -11.61
CA ARG A 92 13.05 -16.60 -10.81
C ARG A 92 11.74 -16.43 -11.58
N ASP A 93 11.72 -15.63 -12.64
CA ASP A 93 10.55 -15.32 -13.47
C ASP A 93 10.21 -16.46 -14.47
N GLN A 94 10.12 -17.70 -13.95
CA GLN A 94 9.78 -18.88 -14.75
C GLN A 94 8.33 -18.86 -15.24
N ASP A 95 7.46 -18.13 -14.53
CA ASP A 95 6.04 -17.94 -14.86
C ASP A 95 5.83 -16.80 -15.90
N ASN A 96 6.90 -16.05 -16.26
CA ASN A 96 6.90 -14.93 -17.22
C ASN A 96 5.78 -13.91 -16.95
N ILE A 97 5.77 -13.31 -15.76
CA ILE A 97 4.67 -12.46 -15.28
C ILE A 97 4.50 -11.21 -16.17
N ASP A 98 3.27 -10.99 -16.62
CA ASP A 98 2.91 -9.85 -17.46
C ASP A 98 2.50 -8.62 -16.63
N PHE A 99 3.43 -7.67 -16.51
CA PHE A 99 3.19 -6.41 -15.80
C PHE A 99 2.34 -5.39 -16.58
N THR A 100 1.96 -5.67 -17.84
CA THR A 100 1.30 -4.70 -18.74
C THR A 100 0.01 -4.13 -18.15
N ALA A 101 -0.87 -4.97 -17.59
CA ALA A 101 -2.12 -4.51 -16.99
C ALA A 101 -1.90 -3.54 -15.82
N SER A 102 -0.98 -3.87 -14.90
CA SER A 102 -0.63 -2.98 -13.79
C SER A 102 0.00 -1.67 -14.26
N ILE A 103 0.91 -1.73 -15.25
CA ILE A 103 1.56 -0.54 -15.81
C ILE A 103 0.50 0.40 -16.42
N LEU A 104 -0.45 -0.15 -17.19
CA LEU A 104 -1.52 0.64 -17.80
C LEU A 104 -2.33 1.38 -16.73
N VAL A 105 -2.98 0.67 -15.81
CA VAL A 105 -3.93 1.27 -14.84
C VAL A 105 -3.28 2.38 -14.01
N PHE A 106 -2.05 2.19 -13.53
CA PHE A 106 -1.36 3.18 -12.70
C PHE A 106 -0.68 4.31 -13.49
N THR A 107 -0.41 4.15 -14.79
CA THR A 107 0.14 5.24 -15.62
C THR A 107 -0.95 6.08 -16.28
N THR A 108 -2.12 5.51 -16.59
CA THR A 108 -3.26 6.23 -17.17
C THR A 108 -4.31 6.67 -16.15
N MET A 109 -4.27 6.15 -14.91
CA MET A 109 -5.31 6.31 -13.88
C MET A 109 -6.72 5.86 -14.31
N THR A 110 -6.82 5.02 -15.34
CA THR A 110 -8.09 4.45 -15.81
C THR A 110 -8.20 2.99 -15.37
N GLN A 111 -9.03 2.75 -14.35
CA GLN A 111 -9.42 1.41 -13.95
C GLN A 111 -10.65 0.99 -14.77
N GLU A 112 -10.49 0.06 -15.70
CA GLU A 112 -11.64 -0.55 -16.38
C GLU A 112 -12.39 -1.45 -15.38
N THR A 113 -13.56 -1.00 -14.94
CA THR A 113 -14.48 -1.83 -14.18
C THR A 113 -14.98 -2.96 -15.07
N ALA A 114 -14.76 -4.21 -14.66
CA ALA A 114 -15.33 -5.36 -15.34
C ALA A 114 -16.85 -5.20 -15.54
N GLY A 115 -17.34 -5.71 -16.67
CA GLY A 115 -18.75 -5.59 -17.06
C GLY A 115 -19.73 -6.23 -16.07
N PRO A 116 -21.04 -5.93 -16.21
CA PRO A 116 -22.03 -6.18 -15.18
C PRO A 116 -22.50 -7.65 -15.12
N ASP A 117 -21.67 -8.54 -14.58
CA ASP A 117 -22.16 -9.79 -14.00
C ASP A 117 -22.52 -9.56 -12.53
N GLY A 118 -23.83 -9.61 -12.26
CA GLY A 118 -24.43 -9.05 -11.06
C GLY A 118 -24.15 -9.83 -9.77
N THR A 119 -23.13 -9.39 -9.04
CA THR A 119 -23.15 -9.35 -7.57
C THR A 119 -22.70 -7.97 -7.11
N ALA A 120 -23.17 -7.51 -5.94
CA ALA A 120 -23.14 -6.09 -5.58
C ALA A 120 -21.73 -5.49 -5.58
N SER A 121 -21.43 -4.70 -6.63
CA SER A 121 -20.32 -3.75 -6.62
C SER A 121 -20.73 -2.61 -5.69
N ASP A 122 -20.11 -2.55 -4.51
CA ASP A 122 -20.20 -1.37 -3.66
C ASP A 122 -19.81 -0.15 -4.50
N PRO A 123 -20.64 0.91 -4.56
CA PRO A 123 -20.35 2.06 -5.40
C PRO A 123 -18.99 2.61 -5.01
N PRO A 124 -18.09 2.94 -5.96
CA PRO A 124 -16.74 3.40 -5.66
C PRO A 124 -16.84 4.59 -4.72
N SER A 125 -16.48 4.36 -3.45
CA SER A 125 -16.63 5.35 -2.39
C SER A 125 -15.81 6.57 -2.78
N THR A 126 -16.51 7.62 -3.22
CA THR A 126 -15.87 8.79 -3.82
C THR A 126 -14.85 9.32 -2.82
N PHE A 127 -13.66 9.76 -3.28
CA PHE A 127 -12.56 10.16 -2.39
C PHE A 127 -13.00 11.04 -1.20
N GLN A 128 -13.97 11.95 -1.41
CA GLN A 128 -14.61 12.75 -0.35
C GLN A 128 -15.30 11.94 0.75
N VAL A 129 -15.99 10.85 0.43
CA VAL A 129 -16.63 9.93 1.40
C VAL A 129 -15.59 9.28 2.29
N LEU A 130 -14.48 8.79 1.71
CA LEU A 130 -13.36 8.22 2.46
C LEU A 130 -12.70 9.27 3.37
N CYS A 131 -12.47 10.49 2.87
CA CYS A 131 -11.98 11.60 3.70
C CYS A 131 -12.92 11.95 4.86
N GLN A 132 -14.24 12.00 4.61
CA GLN A 132 -15.24 12.27 5.65
C GLN A 132 -15.28 11.16 6.70
N GLN A 133 -15.22 9.89 6.29
CA GLN A 133 -15.14 8.75 7.20
C GLN A 133 -13.86 8.77 8.04
N TYR A 134 -12.70 9.04 7.44
CA TYR A 134 -11.44 9.17 8.16
C TYR A 134 -11.47 10.30 9.21
N GLU A 135 -11.96 11.50 8.85
CA GLU A 135 -12.06 12.61 9.80
C GLU A 135 -13.07 12.33 10.93
N LEU A 136 -14.20 11.66 10.64
CA LEU A 136 -15.14 11.22 11.67
C LEU A 136 -14.49 10.26 12.68
N ILE A 137 -13.75 9.25 12.21
CA ILE A 137 -13.12 8.26 13.09
C ILE A 137 -11.96 8.88 13.88
N LYS A 138 -11.20 9.79 13.26
CA LYS A 138 -10.15 10.61 13.90
C LYS A 138 -10.71 11.49 15.01
N GLU A 139 -11.85 12.15 14.77
CA GLU A 139 -12.53 12.97 15.76
C GLU A 139 -13.07 12.11 16.92
N GLN A 140 -13.72 10.98 16.64
CA GLN A 140 -14.19 10.03 17.66
C GLN A 140 -13.03 9.50 18.52
N TYR A 141 -11.92 9.10 17.90
CA TYR A 141 -10.71 8.67 18.60
C TYR A 141 -10.16 9.79 19.50
N SER A 142 -10.15 11.04 19.04
CA SER A 142 -9.72 12.19 19.85
C SER A 142 -10.60 12.41 21.09
N LYS A 143 -11.94 12.29 20.94
CA LYS A 143 -12.92 12.43 22.03
C LYS A 143 -12.75 11.33 23.08
N ILE A 144 -12.60 10.08 22.65
CA ILE A 144 -12.33 8.92 23.52
C ILE A 144 -10.99 9.10 24.28
N LYS A 145 -9.95 9.58 23.60
CA LYS A 145 -8.63 9.87 24.19
C LYS A 145 -8.69 11.01 25.22
N ALA A 146 -9.51 12.04 25.00
CA ALA A 146 -9.72 13.11 25.96
C ALA A 146 -10.47 12.63 27.23
N GLN A 147 -11.56 11.88 27.06
CA GLN A 147 -12.33 11.33 28.18
C GLN A 147 -11.51 10.36 29.05
N LYS A 148 -10.68 9.49 28.45
CA LYS A 148 -9.75 8.60 29.19
C LYS A 148 -8.69 9.36 30.00
N ARG A 149 -8.32 10.59 29.61
CA ARG A 149 -7.40 11.46 30.39
C ARG A 149 -8.08 12.12 31.58
N MET A 150 -9.36 12.47 31.48
CA MET A 150 -10.10 13.06 32.60
C MET A 150 -10.43 12.01 33.68
N SER A 151 -10.83 10.80 33.27
CA SER A 151 -11.18 9.72 34.23
C SER A 151 -9.97 9.12 34.97
N SER A 152 -8.75 9.29 34.45
CA SER A 152 -7.50 8.89 35.12
C SER A 152 -6.95 9.94 36.07
N SER A 153 -7.39 11.21 35.97
CA SER A 153 -6.98 12.28 36.89
C SER A 153 -7.85 12.38 38.16
N GLY A 154 -8.99 11.69 38.21
CA GLY A 154 -9.92 11.67 39.36
C GLY A 154 -9.68 10.55 40.38
N LYS A 155 -8.54 9.84 40.30
CA LYS A 155 -8.14 8.79 41.24
C LYS A 155 -6.78 9.12 41.88
N ARG A 156 -6.79 10.09 42.79
CA ARG A 156 -5.72 10.37 43.76
C ARG A 156 -6.37 10.78 45.08
#